data_AF-B2Y6D6-F1
#
_entry.id   AF-B2Y6D6-F1
#
_cell.length_a   1.000
_cell.length_b   1.000
_cell.length_c   1.000
_cell.angle_alpha   90.00
_cell.angle_beta   90.00
_cell.angle_gamma   90.00
#
_symmetry.space_group_name_H-M   'P 1'
#
loop_
_entity.id
_entity.type
_entity.pdbx_description
1 polymer ?
#
loop_
_entity_poly.entity_id
_entity_poly.type
_entity_poly.pdbx_seq_one_letter_code
_entity_poly.pdbx_strand_id
1 'polypeptide(L)'
;MTKSFRPLVILTFCLALLVSLATTTLQQTQAATVPTTVDVVLHKLLFKDTLPTQQANNGITKPDFSQADVPLNGVTFTVYDVTADFWQLVSKNGGAIEAAQTTLSQDSYQLASSSLIAQVVTAGQGEAYFGDLPLRQGQHAAVYLF
;
A
#
# COMPACT_ATOMS: atom_id res chain seq x y z
N MET A 1 20.81 72.18 16.53
CA MET A 1 19.72 71.17 16.60
C MET A 1 19.87 70.22 15.41
N THR A 2 19.44 68.95 15.55
CA THR A 2 19.50 67.83 14.57
C THR A 2 20.68 66.85 14.67
N LYS A 3 20.80 66.08 15.77
CA LYS A 3 21.64 64.85 15.78
C LYS A 3 21.02 63.61 16.45
N SER A 4 19.82 63.67 17.03
CA SER A 4 19.21 62.54 17.75
C SER A 4 18.12 61.77 16.99
N PHE A 5 17.68 62.23 15.81
CA PHE A 5 16.51 61.64 15.13
C PHE A 5 16.81 60.35 14.34
N ARG A 6 18.03 60.17 13.83
CA ARG A 6 18.42 59.00 13.02
C ARG A 6 18.49 57.69 13.80
N PRO A 7 19.09 57.60 15.01
CA PRO A 7 19.13 56.35 15.75
C PRO A 7 17.75 55.92 16.27
N LEU A 8 16.87 56.89 16.58
CA LEU A 8 15.52 56.59 17.05
C LEU A 8 14.66 55.95 15.94
N VAL A 9 14.73 56.48 14.71
CA VAL A 9 13.99 55.90 13.56
C VAL A 9 14.48 54.49 13.22
N ILE A 10 15.80 54.24 13.28
CA ILE A 10 16.38 52.91 13.02
C ILE A 10 15.93 51.91 14.10
N LEU A 11 15.94 52.31 15.37
CA LEU A 11 15.51 51.46 16.47
C LEU A 11 14.03 51.10 16.36
N THR A 12 13.17 52.05 15.99
CA THR A 12 11.73 51.80 15.79
C THR A 12 11.49 50.87 14.60
N PHE A 13 12.26 51.01 13.52
CA PHE A 13 12.16 50.13 12.36
C PHE A 13 12.62 48.70 12.67
N CYS A 14 13.72 48.54 13.42
CA CYS A 14 14.20 47.24 13.89
C CYS A 14 13.20 46.58 14.86
N LEU A 15 12.58 47.36 15.75
CA LEU A 15 11.58 46.84 16.67
C LEU A 15 10.29 46.42 15.95
N ALA A 16 9.83 47.20 14.97
CA ALA A 16 8.69 46.84 14.13
C ALA A 16 8.95 45.57 13.31
N LEU A 17 10.18 45.37 12.83
CA LEU A 17 10.60 44.16 12.13
C LEU A 17 10.66 42.94 13.08
N LEU A 18 11.15 43.11 14.30
CA LEU A 18 11.17 42.02 15.29
C LEU A 18 9.77 41.61 15.74
N VAL A 19 8.84 42.57 15.88
CA VAL A 19 7.44 42.30 16.20
C VAL A 19 6.73 41.60 15.05
N SER A 20 6.98 41.97 13.79
CA SER A 20 6.37 41.30 12.63
C SER A 20 6.88 39.87 12.44
N LEU A 21 8.14 39.58 12.79
CA LEU A 21 8.66 38.21 12.80
C LEU A 21 8.06 37.36 13.93
N ALA A 22 7.80 37.96 15.10
CA ALA A 22 7.22 37.27 16.25
C ALA A 22 5.73 36.90 16.07
N THR A 23 5.02 37.54 15.13
CA THR A 23 3.62 37.22 14.81
C THR A 23 3.44 36.09 13.80
N THR A 24 4.53 35.48 13.31
CA THR A 24 4.41 34.29 12.46
C THR A 24 4.03 33.10 13.33
N THR A 25 2.75 32.75 13.31
CA THR A 25 2.27 31.49 13.88
C THR A 25 2.98 30.36 13.16
N LEU A 26 3.88 29.65 13.86
CA LEU A 26 4.46 28.40 13.38
C LEU A 26 3.32 27.41 13.19
N GLN A 27 2.85 27.31 11.94
CA GLN A 27 1.81 26.37 11.57
C GLN A 27 2.47 24.99 11.60
N GLN A 28 2.37 24.30 12.75
CA GLN A 28 2.78 22.92 12.88
C GLN A 28 1.94 22.09 11.91
N THR A 29 2.53 21.76 10.76
CA THR A 29 2.00 20.75 9.87
C THR A 29 2.11 19.41 10.59
N GLN A 30 0.98 18.88 11.07
CA GLN A 30 0.92 17.47 11.44
C GLN A 30 1.22 16.66 10.18
N ALA A 31 2.29 15.87 10.22
CA ALA A 31 2.54 14.88 9.18
C ALA A 31 1.35 13.93 9.14
N ALA A 32 0.81 13.68 7.95
CA ALA A 32 -0.24 12.68 7.78
C ALA A 32 0.30 11.33 8.29
N THR A 33 -0.50 10.62 9.08
CA THR A 33 -0.19 9.25 9.48
C THR A 33 -0.08 8.40 8.22
N VAL A 34 1.13 7.91 7.93
CA VAL A 34 1.35 6.98 6.83
C VAL A 34 0.76 5.63 7.25
N PRO A 35 -0.17 5.03 6.48
CA PRO A 35 -0.70 3.72 6.82
C PRO A 35 0.44 2.70 6.86
N THR A 36 0.41 1.85 7.89
CA THR A 36 1.40 0.78 8.07
C THR A 36 0.86 -0.59 7.65
N THR A 37 -0.45 -0.67 7.40
CA THR A 37 -1.16 -1.88 7.00
C THR A 37 -2.05 -1.62 5.79
N VAL A 38 -2.51 -2.70 5.16
CA VAL A 38 -3.46 -2.72 4.05
C VAL A 38 -4.47 -3.84 4.25
N ASP A 39 -5.68 -3.59 3.79
CA ASP A 39 -6.73 -4.61 3.71
C ASP A 39 -6.82 -5.11 2.27
N VAL A 40 -6.96 -6.43 2.11
CA VAL A 40 -7.16 -7.08 0.81
C VAL A 40 -8.49 -7.83 0.83
N VAL A 41 -9.35 -7.52 -0.14
CA VAL A 41 -10.61 -8.22 -0.37
C VAL A 41 -10.53 -8.95 -1.69
N LEU A 42 -10.57 -10.29 -1.65
CA LEU A 42 -10.66 -11.11 -2.85
C LEU A 42 -12.12 -11.33 -3.21
N HIS A 43 -12.49 -11.12 -4.47
CA HIS A 43 -13.82 -11.41 -4.99
C HIS A 43 -13.76 -12.65 -5.89
N LYS A 44 -14.19 -13.80 -5.37
CA LYS A 44 -14.26 -15.04 -6.14
C LYS A 44 -15.52 -15.06 -6.99
N LEU A 45 -15.30 -15.16 -8.30
CA LEU A 45 -16.37 -15.20 -9.29
C LEU A 45 -16.52 -16.61 -9.87
N LEU A 46 -17.75 -16.92 -10.28
CA LEU A 46 -18.12 -18.06 -11.12
C LEU A 46 -18.60 -17.52 -12.48
N PHE A 47 -17.98 -18.03 -13.56
CA PHE A 47 -18.43 -17.83 -14.93
C PHE A 47 -19.13 -19.10 -15.40
N LYS A 48 -20.40 -18.98 -15.80
CA LYS A 48 -21.25 -20.16 -16.04
C LYS A 48 -21.01 -20.82 -17.39
N ASP A 49 -20.68 -20.03 -18.41
CA ASP A 49 -20.62 -20.50 -19.78
C ASP A 49 -19.17 -20.76 -20.22
N THR A 50 -18.34 -19.71 -20.18
CA THR A 50 -16.94 -19.77 -20.61
C THR A 50 -16.04 -18.94 -19.70
N LEU A 51 -14.76 -19.33 -19.60
CA LEU A 51 -13.76 -18.48 -18.95
C LEU A 51 -13.56 -17.20 -19.78
N PRO A 52 -13.54 -16.01 -19.15
CA PRO A 52 -13.30 -14.77 -19.87
C PRO A 52 -11.85 -14.70 -20.36
N THR A 53 -11.59 -13.77 -21.28
CA THR A 53 -10.22 -13.36 -21.58
C THR A 53 -9.54 -12.83 -20.32
N GLN A 54 -8.25 -13.14 -20.15
CA GLN A 54 -7.48 -12.74 -18.98
C GLN A 54 -7.48 -11.21 -18.84
N GLN A 55 -7.82 -10.73 -17.65
CA GLN A 55 -7.78 -9.32 -17.26
C GLN A 55 -6.85 -9.16 -16.06
N ALA A 56 -6.07 -8.09 -16.04
CA ALA A 56 -5.22 -7.77 -14.89
C ALA A 56 -6.05 -7.18 -13.74
N ASN A 57 -5.73 -7.57 -12.51
CA ASN A 57 -6.27 -6.92 -11.31
C ASN A 57 -5.57 -5.56 -11.13
N ASN A 58 -6.34 -4.46 -11.08
CA ASN A 58 -5.80 -3.12 -10.79
C ASN A 58 -5.90 -2.73 -9.32
N GLY A 59 -6.55 -3.55 -8.49
CA GLY A 59 -6.73 -3.35 -7.05
C GLY A 59 -7.76 -2.29 -6.64
N ILE A 60 -8.47 -1.67 -7.59
CA ILE A 60 -9.41 -0.56 -7.34
C ILE A 60 -10.82 -0.92 -7.81
N THR A 61 -10.93 -1.50 -9.00
CA THR A 61 -12.21 -1.80 -9.63
C THR A 61 -12.24 -3.25 -10.10
N LYS A 62 -13.40 -3.91 -9.95
CA LYS A 62 -13.65 -5.18 -10.60
C LYS A 62 -13.46 -5.05 -12.12
N PRO A 63 -12.67 -5.92 -12.78
CA PRO A 63 -12.53 -5.91 -14.24
C PRO A 63 -13.88 -6.15 -14.94
N ASP A 64 -14.07 -5.52 -16.10
CA ASP A 64 -15.18 -5.85 -16.99
C ASP A 64 -14.83 -7.09 -17.80
N PHE A 65 -15.55 -8.19 -17.54
CA PHE A 65 -15.36 -9.47 -18.23
C PHE A 65 -16.21 -9.60 -19.50
N SER A 66 -17.04 -8.59 -19.84
CA SER A 66 -17.95 -8.59 -20.99
C SER A 66 -18.90 -9.79 -21.05
N GLN A 67 -19.18 -10.40 -19.90
CA GLN A 67 -20.10 -11.53 -19.74
C GLN A 67 -20.65 -11.57 -18.31
N ALA A 68 -21.68 -12.38 -18.09
CA ALA A 68 -22.27 -12.55 -16.76
C ALA A 68 -21.32 -13.34 -15.84
N ASP A 69 -21.17 -12.83 -14.63
CA ASP A 69 -20.50 -13.52 -13.53
C ASP A 69 -21.33 -13.42 -12.26
N VAL A 70 -21.15 -14.38 -11.35
CA VAL A 70 -21.82 -14.37 -10.05
C VAL A 70 -20.81 -14.63 -8.93
N PRO A 71 -21.04 -14.07 -7.72
CA PRO A 71 -20.33 -14.45 -6.51
C PRO A 71 -20.23 -15.96 -6.29
N LEU A 72 -19.06 -16.45 -5.87
CA LEU A 72 -18.83 -17.83 -5.50
C LEU A 72 -18.39 -17.96 -4.03
N ASN A 73 -19.31 -18.47 -3.20
CA ASN A 73 -19.08 -18.70 -1.77
C ASN A 73 -18.58 -20.12 -1.50
N GLY A 74 -17.98 -20.33 -0.32
CA GLY A 74 -17.48 -21.64 0.12
C GLY A 74 -16.09 -22.00 -0.39
N VAL A 75 -15.37 -21.06 -1.01
CA VAL A 75 -13.99 -21.26 -1.48
C VAL A 75 -13.01 -20.77 -0.42
N THR A 76 -12.04 -21.60 -0.06
CA THR A 76 -10.98 -21.21 0.89
C THR A 76 -9.81 -20.55 0.17
N PHE A 77 -9.43 -19.36 0.61
CA PHE A 77 -8.16 -18.71 0.28
C PHE A 77 -7.24 -18.75 1.48
N THR A 78 -5.94 -18.91 1.24
CA THR A 78 -4.90 -18.83 2.26
C THR A 78 -3.94 -17.72 1.86
N VAL A 79 -3.64 -16.80 2.76
CA VAL A 79 -2.62 -15.77 2.50
C VAL A 79 -1.31 -16.14 3.18
N TYR A 80 -0.23 -16.04 2.40
CA TYR A 80 1.14 -16.32 2.83
C TYR A 80 2.01 -15.09 2.67
N ASP A 81 2.89 -14.83 3.64
CA ASP A 81 3.96 -13.84 3.52
C ASP A 81 5.16 -14.43 2.77
N VAL A 82 5.35 -14.00 1.53
CA VAL A 82 6.45 -14.45 0.67
C VAL A 82 7.50 -13.35 0.47
N THR A 83 7.53 -12.35 1.34
CA THR A 83 8.37 -11.15 1.18
C THR A 83 9.85 -11.51 1.05
N ALA A 84 10.37 -12.37 1.93
CA ALA A 84 11.79 -12.76 1.90
C ALA A 84 12.16 -13.48 0.60
N ASP A 85 11.37 -14.48 0.19
CA ASP A 85 11.61 -15.28 -1.01
C ASP A 85 11.51 -14.42 -2.27
N PHE A 86 10.50 -13.53 -2.34
CA PHE A 86 10.34 -12.59 -3.44
C PHE A 86 11.58 -11.72 -3.61
N TRP A 87 12.03 -11.02 -2.57
CA TRP A 87 13.17 -10.10 -2.69
C TRP A 87 14.50 -10.83 -2.90
N GLN A 88 14.62 -12.07 -2.43
CA GLN A 88 15.75 -12.93 -2.77
C GLN A 88 15.75 -13.29 -4.27
N LEU A 89 14.59 -13.66 -4.84
CA LEU A 89 14.45 -13.97 -6.26
C LEU A 89 14.71 -12.75 -7.14
N VAL A 90 14.18 -11.58 -6.76
CA VAL A 90 14.44 -10.31 -7.45
C VAL A 90 15.94 -10.04 -7.49
N SER A 91 16.64 -10.17 -6.35
CA SER A 91 18.08 -9.93 -6.28
C SER A 91 18.87 -10.94 -7.12
N LYS A 92 18.49 -12.23 -7.10
CA LYS A 92 19.11 -13.29 -7.93
C LYS A 92 18.92 -13.05 -9.43
N ASN A 93 17.77 -12.49 -9.82
CA ASN A 93 17.41 -12.23 -11.21
C ASN A 93 17.79 -10.80 -11.66
N GLY A 94 18.79 -10.17 -11.04
CA GLY A 94 19.31 -8.87 -11.45
C GLY A 94 18.31 -7.72 -11.31
N GLY A 95 17.33 -7.84 -10.41
CA GLY A 95 16.27 -6.83 -10.19
C GLY A 95 14.98 -7.09 -10.96
N ALA A 96 14.86 -8.18 -11.72
CA ALA A 96 13.66 -8.49 -12.50
C ALA A 96 12.49 -8.95 -11.60
N ILE A 97 11.54 -8.04 -11.38
CA ILE A 97 10.32 -8.28 -10.58
C ILE A 97 9.44 -9.38 -11.18
N GLU A 98 9.17 -9.32 -12.48
CA GLU A 98 8.27 -10.26 -13.17
C GLU A 98 8.78 -11.70 -13.12
N ALA A 99 10.11 -11.89 -13.14
CA ALA A 99 10.72 -13.21 -12.99
C ALA A 99 10.47 -13.80 -11.60
N ALA A 100 10.53 -12.98 -10.55
CA ALA A 100 10.19 -13.40 -9.19
C ALA A 100 8.70 -13.74 -9.06
N GLN A 101 7.81 -12.91 -9.61
CA GLN A 101 6.37 -13.18 -9.63
C GLN A 101 6.05 -14.49 -10.35
N THR A 102 6.62 -14.69 -11.54
CA THR A 102 6.43 -15.91 -12.34
C THR A 102 6.88 -17.14 -11.57
N THR A 103 8.01 -17.06 -10.84
CA THR A 103 8.53 -18.18 -10.05
C THR A 103 7.59 -18.52 -8.88
N LEU A 104 7.11 -17.51 -8.15
CA LEU A 104 6.24 -17.71 -6.99
C LEU A 104 4.83 -18.16 -7.36
N SER A 105 4.35 -17.86 -8.58
CA SER A 105 3.03 -18.25 -9.06
C SER A 105 2.96 -19.67 -9.64
N GLN A 106 4.07 -20.40 -9.71
CA GLN A 106 4.09 -21.77 -10.22
C GLN A 106 3.56 -22.76 -9.18
N ASP A 107 2.79 -23.76 -9.62
CA ASP A 107 2.30 -24.86 -8.77
C ASP A 107 3.43 -25.64 -8.08
N SER A 108 4.64 -25.62 -8.65
CA SER A 108 5.82 -26.26 -8.09
C SER A 108 6.49 -25.48 -6.95
N TYR A 109 6.10 -24.22 -6.71
CA TYR A 109 6.68 -23.43 -5.64
C TYR A 109 6.28 -23.99 -4.28
N GLN A 110 7.28 -24.21 -3.42
CA GLN A 110 7.09 -24.78 -2.09
C GLN A 110 7.00 -23.68 -1.05
N LEU A 111 5.81 -23.53 -0.46
CA LEU A 111 5.59 -22.60 0.63
C LEU A 111 6.23 -23.13 1.93
N ALA A 112 7.00 -22.26 2.59
CA ALA A 112 7.45 -22.53 3.94
C ALA A 112 6.25 -22.48 4.90
N SER A 113 6.09 -23.45 5.80
CA SER A 113 4.96 -23.45 6.75
C SER A 113 4.87 -22.20 7.62
N SER A 114 6.00 -21.51 7.83
CA SER A 114 6.08 -20.25 8.58
C SER A 114 5.55 -19.03 7.83
N SER A 115 5.29 -19.13 6.51
CA SER A 115 4.73 -18.02 5.75
C SER A 115 3.22 -17.89 5.88
N LEU A 116 2.52 -18.91 6.37
CA LEU A 116 1.06 -18.87 6.51
C LEU A 116 0.65 -17.77 7.51
N ILE A 117 -0.24 -16.88 7.07
CA ILE A 117 -0.81 -15.82 7.91
C ILE A 117 -2.22 -16.18 8.34
N ALA A 118 -3.11 -16.47 7.37
CA ALA A 118 -4.52 -16.69 7.63
C ALA A 118 -5.21 -17.49 6.53
N GLN A 119 -6.37 -18.08 6.87
CA GLN A 119 -7.29 -18.74 5.94
C GLN A 119 -8.68 -18.15 6.09
N VAL A 120 -9.33 -17.85 4.95
CA VAL A 120 -10.66 -17.27 4.91
C VAL A 120 -11.49 -17.99 3.85
N VAL A 121 -12.74 -18.31 4.21
CA VAL A 121 -13.72 -18.92 3.29
C VAL A 121 -14.60 -17.83 2.71
N THR A 122 -14.81 -17.83 1.39
CA THR A 122 -15.61 -16.81 0.72
C THR A 122 -17.07 -16.84 1.16
N ALA A 123 -17.64 -15.66 1.40
CA ALA A 123 -19.03 -15.49 1.80
C ALA A 123 -19.66 -14.23 1.16
N GLY A 124 -20.99 -14.09 1.25
CA GLY A 124 -21.71 -12.91 0.77
C GLY A 124 -21.53 -12.72 -0.74
N GLN A 125 -20.82 -11.65 -1.13
CA GLN A 125 -20.48 -11.30 -2.51
C GLN A 125 -19.28 -12.09 -3.07
N GLY A 126 -19.04 -13.31 -2.56
CA GLY A 126 -17.90 -14.13 -2.97
C GLY A 126 -16.60 -13.62 -2.35
N GLU A 127 -16.69 -12.98 -1.19
CA GLU A 127 -15.58 -12.20 -0.62
C GLU A 127 -14.79 -13.00 0.41
N ALA A 128 -13.46 -12.91 0.32
CA ALA A 128 -12.54 -13.27 1.39
C ALA A 128 -11.76 -12.00 1.81
N TYR A 129 -11.97 -11.57 3.05
CA TYR A 129 -11.36 -10.38 3.64
C TYR A 129 -10.12 -10.74 4.46
N PHE A 130 -8.98 -10.14 4.11
CA PHE A 130 -7.73 -10.21 4.86
C PHE A 130 -7.34 -8.81 5.32
N GLY A 131 -7.61 -8.49 6.58
CA GLY A 131 -7.34 -7.18 7.16
C GLY A 131 -5.96 -7.05 7.78
N ASP A 132 -5.53 -5.80 7.97
CA ASP A 132 -4.34 -5.42 8.74
C ASP A 132 -3.03 -6.07 8.27
N LEU A 133 -2.91 -6.38 6.97
CA LEU A 133 -1.68 -6.93 6.42
C LEU A 133 -0.57 -5.87 6.43
N PRO A 134 0.62 -6.12 7.02
CA PRO A 134 1.71 -5.15 7.01
C PRO A 134 2.10 -4.69 5.60
N LEU A 135 2.27 -3.38 5.39
CA LEU A 135 2.77 -2.87 4.10
C LEU A 135 4.26 -3.14 3.88
N ARG A 136 4.99 -3.48 4.94
CA ARG A 136 6.45 -3.70 4.93
C ARG A 136 6.86 -4.82 5.87
N GLN A 137 7.89 -5.55 5.46
CA GLN A 137 8.71 -6.37 6.36
C GLN A 137 10.15 -5.85 6.34
N GLY A 138 10.59 -5.28 7.46
CA GLY A 138 11.89 -4.63 7.55
C GLY A 138 12.01 -3.48 6.53
N GLN A 139 13.03 -3.55 5.67
CA GLN A 139 13.29 -2.53 4.64
C GLN A 139 12.53 -2.75 3.33
N HIS A 140 11.82 -3.86 3.21
CA HIS A 140 11.15 -4.27 1.99
C HIS A 140 9.64 -4.01 2.05
N ALA A 141 9.05 -3.68 0.90
CA ALA A 141 7.59 -3.75 0.76
C ALA A 141 7.16 -5.21 0.90
N ALA A 142 6.08 -5.46 1.64
CA ALA A 142 5.57 -6.80 1.86
C ALA A 142 4.98 -7.38 0.59
N VAL A 143 5.08 -8.69 0.42
CA VAL A 143 4.53 -9.42 -0.73
C VAL A 143 3.75 -10.63 -0.23
N TYR A 144 2.51 -10.75 -0.69
CA TYR A 144 1.57 -11.77 -0.28
C TYR A 144 1.21 -12.68 -1.46
N LEU A 145 1.17 -13.99 -1.19
CA LEU A 145 0.65 -15.00 -2.10
C LEU A 145 -0.71 -15.48 -1.57
N PHE A 146 -1.71 -15.54 -2.45
CA PHE A 146 -3.09 -15.93 -2.14
C PHE A 146 -3.50 -17.17 -2.94
#